data_AF-A0ABD1FGA8-F1
#
_entry.id   AF-A0ABD1FGA8-F1
#
_cell.length_a   1.000
_cell.length_b   1.000
_cell.length_c   1.000
_cell.angle_alpha   90.00
_cell.angle_beta   90.00
_cell.angle_gamma   90.00
#
_symmetry.space_group_name_H-M   'P 1'
#
loop_
_entity.id
_entity.type
_entity.pdbx_description
1 polymer ?
#
loop_
_entity_poly.entity_id
_entity_poly.type
_entity_poly.pdbx_seq_one_letter_code
_entity_poly.pdbx_strand_id
1 'polypeptide(L)'
;MNLRPKIQVNVFLIAIWTMFQTVFHLIGTIYLYLLTTCRVKTTYYDIIFLYFTYFYKSSCGLIDISENAWCFPKNSPWNDSYTDIYNFLNLTMNRAQWPNKSRHAVRSELHLILFLVVDGAWFVGALLLAGGSWWRPKNFTQLVFMHGPWLVFSALVISLDVFVSVTYGIDLISIKSYSTWMQFVGVSNYEEFTFFDLKSTSSFLPAFPTVLIILLTSRFFVIWLVNIVCFFTILFMTVPSSVERRSHTALRSVQGGGRLSREFSTSETRIRNWQLFYGAVEASSTMTSLENTPSDCNDNLTPIKSKITKDVSCT
;
A
#
# COMPACT_ATOMS: atom_id res chain seq x y z
N MET A 1 -3.21 16.95 23.15
CA MET A 1 -3.47 17.33 21.74
C MET A 1 -4.18 16.19 21.04
N ASN A 2 -5.31 16.45 20.36
CA ASN A 2 -6.12 15.43 19.72
C ASN A 2 -5.45 14.99 18.40
N LEU A 3 -4.70 13.88 18.41
CA LEU A 3 -3.94 13.35 17.26
C LEU A 3 -4.84 12.71 16.18
N ARG A 4 -6.07 12.36 16.54
CA ARG A 4 -7.04 11.63 15.71
C ARG A 4 -7.42 12.33 14.38
N PRO A 5 -7.71 13.65 14.32
CA PRO A 5 -8.03 14.33 13.06
C PRO A 5 -6.87 14.32 12.05
N LYS A 6 -5.62 14.47 12.50
CA LYS A 6 -4.45 14.47 11.60
C LYS A 6 -4.26 13.12 10.90
N ILE A 7 -4.47 12.03 11.65
CA ILE A 7 -4.38 10.66 11.10
C ILE A 7 -5.45 10.44 10.02
N GLN A 8 -6.69 10.91 10.26
CA GLN A 8 -7.79 10.75 9.29
C GLN A 8 -7.52 11.48 7.98
N VAL A 9 -6.99 12.70 8.04
CA VAL A 9 -6.62 13.47 6.85
C VAL A 9 -5.54 12.73 6.05
N ASN A 10 -4.51 12.20 6.70
CA ASN A 10 -3.44 11.48 6.02
C ASN A 10 -3.94 10.20 5.33
N VAL A 11 -4.78 9.41 5.99
CA VAL A 11 -5.36 8.18 5.39
C VAL A 11 -6.21 8.53 4.16
N PHE A 12 -7.01 9.59 4.25
CA PHE A 12 -7.82 10.05 3.14
C PHE A 12 -6.98 10.54 1.95
N LEU A 13 -5.90 11.29 2.21
CA LEU A 13 -4.94 11.71 1.17
C LEU A 13 -4.26 10.51 0.51
N ILE A 14 -3.86 9.50 1.28
CA ILE A 14 -3.28 8.25 0.75
C ILE A 14 -4.28 7.51 -0.14
N ALA A 15 -5.55 7.47 0.25
CA ALA A 15 -6.60 6.86 -0.55
C ALA A 15 -6.81 7.61 -1.87
N ILE A 16 -6.88 8.94 -1.86
CA ILE A 16 -6.97 9.76 -3.08
C ILE A 16 -5.77 9.55 -3.99
N TRP A 17 -4.56 9.59 -3.42
CA TRP A 17 -3.33 9.34 -4.16
C TRP A 17 -3.36 7.96 -4.84
N THR A 18 -3.78 6.92 -4.11
CA THR A 18 -3.93 5.56 -4.65
C THR A 18 -4.93 5.54 -5.81
N MET A 19 -6.10 6.15 -5.65
CA MET A 19 -7.11 6.19 -6.71
C MET A 19 -6.59 6.88 -7.98
N PHE A 20 -5.96 8.05 -7.82
CA PHE A 20 -5.44 8.83 -8.94
C PHE A 20 -4.40 8.06 -9.75
N GLN A 21 -3.37 7.52 -9.10
CA GLN A 21 -2.33 6.76 -9.80
C GLN A 21 -2.87 5.47 -10.42
N THR A 22 -3.85 4.83 -9.79
CA THR A 22 -4.41 3.56 -10.28
C THR A 22 -5.21 3.82 -11.55
N VAL A 23 -5.97 4.91 -11.62
CA VAL A 23 -6.67 5.32 -12.84
C VAL A 23 -5.68 5.59 -13.97
N PHE A 24 -4.60 6.33 -13.70
CA PHE A 24 -3.59 6.61 -14.71
C PHE A 24 -2.92 5.33 -15.24
N HIS A 25 -2.53 4.42 -14.34
CA HIS A 25 -1.93 3.15 -14.73
C HIS A 25 -2.92 2.26 -15.49
N LEU A 26 -4.17 2.15 -15.03
CA LEU A 26 -5.24 1.40 -15.71
C LEU A 26 -5.50 1.92 -17.12
N ILE A 27 -5.51 3.23 -17.35
CA ILE A 27 -5.67 3.79 -18.71
C ILE A 27 -4.56 3.25 -19.63
N GLY A 28 -3.31 3.27 -19.17
CA GLY A 28 -2.17 2.72 -19.90
C GLY A 28 -2.28 1.21 -20.11
N THR A 29 -2.59 0.45 -19.06
CA THR A 29 -2.75 -1.02 -19.13
C THR A 29 -3.89 -1.42 -20.07
N ILE A 30 -5.03 -0.73 -20.01
CA ILE A 30 -6.18 -0.97 -20.90
C ILE A 30 -5.77 -0.67 -22.35
N TYR A 31 -5.11 0.46 -22.60
CA TYR A 31 -4.63 0.78 -23.95
C TYR A 31 -3.73 -0.32 -24.50
N LEU A 32 -2.73 -0.78 -23.73
CA LEU A 32 -1.86 -1.89 -24.16
C LEU A 32 -2.62 -3.21 -24.33
N TYR A 33 -3.62 -3.49 -23.49
CA TYR A 33 -4.48 -4.67 -23.64
C TYR A 33 -5.34 -4.61 -24.92
N LEU A 34 -5.79 -3.43 -25.32
CA LEU A 34 -6.51 -3.25 -26.59
C LEU A 34 -5.59 -3.48 -27.80
N LEU A 35 -4.29 -3.21 -27.67
CA LEU A 35 -3.30 -3.59 -28.69
C LEU A 35 -3.17 -5.11 -28.81
N THR A 36 -3.14 -5.84 -27.69
CA THR A 36 -2.98 -7.31 -27.70
C THR A 36 -4.18 -8.04 -28.29
N THR A 37 -5.36 -7.40 -28.28
CA THR A 37 -6.63 -7.92 -28.80
C THR A 37 -6.98 -7.39 -30.19
N CYS A 38 -6.02 -6.73 -30.86
CA CYS A 38 -6.17 -6.14 -32.20
C CYS A 38 -7.32 -5.10 -32.31
N ARG A 39 -7.81 -4.57 -31.18
CA ARG A 39 -8.93 -3.59 -31.19
C ARG A 39 -8.47 -2.18 -31.54
N VAL A 40 -7.20 -1.88 -31.28
CA VAL A 40 -6.56 -0.62 -31.65
C VAL A 40 -5.42 -0.94 -32.61
N LYS A 41 -5.41 -0.28 -33.77
CA LYS A 41 -4.30 -0.33 -34.71
C LYS A 41 -3.34 0.83 -34.42
N THR A 42 -2.05 0.56 -34.44
CA THR A 42 -1.01 1.56 -34.16
C THR A 42 -0.48 2.10 -35.48
N THR A 43 -0.41 3.41 -35.60
CA THR A 43 0.13 4.09 -36.79
C THR A 43 1.42 4.83 -36.50
N TYR A 44 1.80 4.93 -35.22
CA TYR A 44 3.00 5.63 -34.73
C TYR A 44 4.18 4.67 -34.60
N TYR A 45 5.35 5.05 -35.12
CA TYR A 45 6.55 4.20 -35.18
C TYR A 45 6.97 3.60 -33.84
N ASP A 46 6.99 4.42 -32.78
CA ASP A 46 7.37 4.03 -31.43
C ASP A 46 6.45 2.94 -30.86
N ILE A 47 5.15 3.08 -31.10
CA ILE A 47 4.15 2.09 -30.68
C ILE A 47 4.18 0.85 -31.58
N ILE A 48 4.61 0.98 -32.85
CA ILE A 48 4.82 -0.15 -33.76
C ILE A 48 5.96 -1.05 -33.26
N PHE A 49 7.10 -0.49 -32.84
CA PHE A 49 8.17 -1.28 -32.24
C PHE A 49 7.71 -1.97 -30.95
N LEU A 50 6.97 -1.25 -30.11
CA LEU A 50 6.35 -1.83 -28.91
C LEU A 50 5.43 -3.00 -29.25
N TYR A 51 4.57 -2.82 -30.24
CA TYR A 51 3.65 -3.84 -30.73
C TYR A 51 4.40 -5.06 -31.26
N PHE A 52 5.38 -4.88 -32.14
CA PHE A 52 6.19 -5.99 -32.65
C PHE A 52 6.89 -6.77 -31.54
N THR A 53 7.45 -6.05 -30.57
CA THR A 53 8.20 -6.65 -29.47
C THR A 53 7.30 -7.50 -28.58
N TYR A 54 6.20 -6.93 -28.09
CA TYR A 54 5.45 -7.52 -26.97
C TYR A 54 4.02 -7.90 -27.27
N PHE A 55 3.45 -7.52 -28.41
CA PHE A 55 2.01 -7.68 -28.66
C PHE A 55 1.67 -8.30 -30.03
N TYR A 56 2.67 -8.54 -30.87
CA TYR A 56 2.49 -9.01 -32.24
C TYR A 56 1.76 -10.35 -32.32
N LYS A 57 0.68 -10.36 -33.11
CA LYS A 57 -0.06 -11.53 -33.54
C LYS A 57 -0.35 -11.39 -35.04
N SER A 58 -0.01 -12.40 -35.83
CA SER A 58 -0.32 -12.46 -37.27
C SER A 58 -1.81 -12.31 -37.57
N SER A 59 -2.68 -12.77 -36.65
CA SER A 59 -4.14 -12.65 -36.74
C SER A 59 -4.66 -11.21 -36.72
N CYS A 60 -3.85 -10.23 -36.28
CA CYS A 60 -4.26 -8.82 -36.27
C CYS A 60 -4.22 -8.16 -37.67
N GLY A 61 -3.70 -8.86 -38.68
CA GLY A 61 -3.57 -8.35 -40.05
C GLY A 61 -2.38 -7.41 -40.25
N LEU A 62 -2.33 -6.76 -41.42
CA LEU A 62 -1.27 -5.82 -41.79
C LEU A 62 -1.41 -4.50 -41.02
N ILE A 63 -0.27 -3.93 -40.63
CA ILE A 63 -0.17 -2.63 -39.96
C ILE A 63 0.11 -1.57 -41.02
N ASP A 64 -0.73 -0.54 -41.09
CA ASP A 64 -0.49 0.63 -41.93
C ASP A 64 0.50 1.56 -41.24
N ILE A 65 1.67 1.73 -41.86
CA ILE A 65 2.69 2.65 -41.39
C ILE A 65 2.33 4.06 -41.88
N SER A 66 1.89 4.94 -40.98
CA SER A 66 1.71 6.35 -41.29
C SER A 66 3.02 7.12 -41.04
N GLU A 67 3.31 8.16 -41.81
CA GLU A 67 4.54 8.96 -41.68
C GLU A 67 4.63 9.81 -40.38
N ASN A 68 3.78 9.57 -39.40
CA ASN A 68 3.69 10.38 -38.19
C ASN A 68 4.34 9.66 -37.01
N ALA A 69 5.41 10.24 -36.45
CA ALA A 69 6.00 9.81 -35.17
C ALA A 69 5.49 10.68 -34.03
N TRP A 70 5.22 10.10 -32.86
CA TRP A 70 4.81 10.90 -31.69
C TRP A 70 6.01 11.52 -30.96
N CYS A 71 7.09 10.75 -30.79
CA CYS A 71 8.28 11.19 -30.04
C CYS A 71 9.22 12.09 -30.84
N PHE A 72 9.01 12.23 -32.14
CA PHE A 72 9.87 13.04 -32.98
C PHE A 72 8.96 13.90 -33.89
N PRO A 73 9.04 15.24 -33.83
CA PRO A 73 8.36 16.13 -34.76
C PRO A 73 9.16 16.37 -36.06
N LYS A 74 8.49 16.55 -37.20
CA LYS A 74 9.10 16.68 -38.55
C LYS A 74 10.20 17.75 -38.71
N ASN A 75 10.25 18.75 -37.82
CA ASN A 75 11.26 19.82 -37.83
C ASN A 75 12.45 19.56 -36.88
N SER A 76 12.61 18.31 -36.45
CA SER A 76 13.66 17.90 -35.52
C SER A 76 15.01 17.73 -36.24
N PRO A 77 16.15 18.09 -35.63
CA PRO A 77 17.49 17.83 -36.18
C PRO A 77 17.78 16.34 -36.42
N TRP A 78 16.87 15.47 -36.01
CA TRP A 78 16.91 14.02 -36.18
C TRP A 78 16.22 13.54 -37.47
N ASN A 79 15.95 14.39 -38.47
CA ASN A 79 15.19 14.03 -39.67
C ASN A 79 15.77 12.82 -40.43
N ASP A 80 17.11 12.71 -40.51
CA ASP A 80 17.79 11.56 -41.13
C ASP A 80 17.49 10.24 -40.40
N SER A 81 17.32 10.31 -39.07
CA SER A 81 16.94 9.17 -38.23
C SER A 81 15.55 8.62 -38.61
N TYR A 82 14.59 9.47 -39.00
CA TYR A 82 13.26 9.00 -39.41
C TYR A 82 13.27 8.24 -40.71
N THR A 83 14.04 8.73 -41.67
CA THR A 83 14.15 8.07 -42.96
C THR A 83 14.73 6.67 -42.76
N ASP A 84 15.71 6.54 -41.89
CA ASP A 84 16.28 5.24 -41.49
C ASP A 84 15.25 4.34 -40.76
N ILE A 85 14.43 4.90 -39.86
CA ILE A 85 13.38 4.15 -39.14
C ILE A 85 12.28 3.68 -40.08
N TYR A 86 11.80 4.54 -40.96
CA TYR A 86 10.80 4.21 -41.96
C TYR A 86 11.33 3.15 -42.90
N ASN A 87 12.55 3.31 -43.42
CA ASN A 87 13.19 2.32 -44.28
C ASN A 87 13.36 0.98 -43.56
N PHE A 88 13.74 0.99 -42.28
CA PHE A 88 13.82 -0.21 -41.46
C PHE A 88 12.47 -0.90 -41.35
N LEU A 89 11.43 -0.19 -40.92
CA LEU A 89 10.11 -0.77 -40.71
C LEU A 89 9.49 -1.25 -42.02
N ASN A 90 9.62 -0.48 -43.10
CA ASN A 90 9.12 -0.85 -44.42
C ASN A 90 9.84 -2.09 -44.96
N LEU A 91 11.18 -2.17 -44.85
CA LEU A 91 11.93 -3.35 -45.26
C LEU A 91 11.54 -4.57 -44.42
N THR A 92 11.43 -4.38 -43.10
CA THR A 92 11.07 -5.43 -42.15
C THR A 92 9.66 -5.97 -42.42
N MET A 93 8.68 -5.11 -42.67
CA MET A 93 7.32 -5.54 -42.98
C MET A 93 7.23 -6.37 -44.26
N ASN A 94 8.07 -6.07 -45.25
CA ASN A 94 8.01 -6.72 -46.56
C ASN A 94 8.90 -7.96 -46.68
N ARG A 95 10.02 -8.02 -45.95
CA ARG A 95 11.03 -9.09 -46.08
C ARG A 95 11.19 -9.98 -44.86
N ALA A 96 10.77 -9.54 -43.68
CA ALA A 96 10.94 -10.36 -42.48
C ALA A 96 9.96 -11.52 -42.46
N GLN A 97 10.48 -12.70 -42.14
CA GLN A 97 9.70 -13.89 -41.88
C GLN A 97 9.23 -13.87 -40.42
N TRP A 98 8.13 -13.16 -40.18
CA TRP A 98 7.55 -13.00 -38.86
C TRP A 98 6.97 -14.32 -38.31
N PRO A 99 7.13 -14.61 -37.01
CA PRO A 99 6.49 -15.77 -36.37
C PRO A 99 4.97 -15.54 -36.25
N ASN A 100 4.16 -16.60 -36.09
CA ASN A 100 2.70 -16.42 -35.94
C ASN A 100 2.29 -15.50 -34.77
N LYS A 101 3.09 -15.51 -33.69
CA LYS A 101 2.96 -14.65 -32.51
C LYS A 101 4.37 -14.35 -32.00
N SER A 102 4.63 -13.11 -31.55
CA SER A 102 5.91 -12.80 -30.89
C SER A 102 6.11 -13.70 -29.66
N ARG A 103 7.35 -14.15 -29.44
CA ARG A 103 7.70 -15.03 -28.30
C ARG A 103 7.26 -14.46 -26.96
N HIS A 104 7.26 -13.14 -26.83
CA HIS A 104 6.97 -12.45 -25.57
C HIS A 104 5.50 -12.06 -25.41
N ALA A 105 4.69 -12.22 -26.46
CA ALA A 105 3.33 -11.69 -26.45
C ALA A 105 2.36 -12.41 -25.50
N VAL A 106 2.54 -13.72 -25.27
CA VAL A 106 1.73 -14.46 -24.28
C VAL A 106 2.02 -13.96 -22.87
N ARG A 107 3.30 -13.78 -22.55
CA ARG A 107 3.75 -13.32 -21.22
C ARG A 107 3.26 -11.89 -20.96
N SER A 108 3.39 -11.00 -21.93
CA SER A 108 2.93 -9.62 -21.80
C SER A 108 1.42 -9.52 -21.65
N GLU A 109 0.66 -10.31 -22.40
CA GLU A 109 -0.79 -10.43 -22.25
C GLU A 109 -1.20 -10.89 -20.84
N LEU A 110 -0.52 -11.89 -20.28
CA LEU A 110 -0.75 -12.35 -18.90
C LEU A 110 -0.46 -11.25 -17.87
N HIS A 111 0.68 -10.56 -18.01
CA HIS A 111 1.05 -9.46 -17.10
C HIS A 111 0.00 -8.34 -17.13
N LEU A 112 -0.49 -7.95 -18.30
CA LEU A 112 -1.53 -6.93 -18.43
C LEU A 112 -2.84 -7.35 -17.75
N ILE A 113 -3.27 -8.60 -17.91
CA ILE A 113 -4.46 -9.12 -17.24
C ILE A 113 -4.28 -9.10 -15.71
N LEU A 114 -3.11 -9.52 -15.21
CA LEU A 114 -2.79 -9.46 -13.79
C LEU A 114 -2.87 -8.02 -13.26
N PHE A 115 -2.29 -7.05 -13.99
CA PHE A 115 -2.40 -5.64 -13.61
C PHE A 115 -3.85 -5.16 -13.58
N LEU A 116 -4.67 -5.46 -14.60
CA LEU A 116 -6.08 -5.07 -14.63
C LEU A 116 -6.86 -5.58 -13.40
N VAL A 117 -6.64 -6.84 -13.02
CA VAL A 117 -7.31 -7.46 -11.87
C VAL A 117 -6.82 -6.88 -10.55
N VAL A 118 -5.50 -6.82 -10.36
CA VAL A 118 -4.90 -6.36 -9.10
C VAL A 118 -5.14 -4.86 -8.90
N ASP A 119 -5.05 -4.04 -9.95
CA ASP A 119 -5.34 -2.61 -9.88
C ASP A 119 -6.82 -2.32 -9.64
N GLY A 120 -7.72 -3.05 -10.29
CA GLY A 120 -9.14 -2.94 -10.01
C GLY A 120 -9.44 -3.23 -8.53
N ALA A 121 -8.85 -4.29 -7.99
CA ALA A 121 -8.99 -4.63 -6.57
C ALA A 121 -8.34 -3.61 -5.64
N TRP A 122 -7.18 -3.07 -6.01
CA TRP A 122 -6.47 -2.04 -5.25
C TRP A 122 -7.24 -0.71 -5.22
N PHE A 123 -7.87 -0.33 -6.34
CA PHE A 123 -8.77 0.81 -6.43
C PHE A 123 -9.99 0.66 -5.51
N VAL A 124 -10.63 -0.50 -5.51
CA VAL A 124 -11.73 -0.81 -4.58
C VAL A 124 -11.23 -0.75 -3.12
N GLY A 125 -10.04 -1.27 -2.83
CA GLY A 125 -9.40 -1.13 -1.53
C GLY A 125 -9.21 0.33 -1.12
N ALA A 126 -8.83 1.22 -2.05
CA ALA A 126 -8.67 2.64 -1.79
C ALA A 126 -10.02 3.34 -1.51
N LEU A 127 -11.10 2.94 -2.19
CA LEU A 127 -12.45 3.42 -1.89
C LEU A 127 -12.89 3.02 -0.47
N LEU A 128 -12.62 1.78 -0.06
CA LEU A 128 -12.89 1.32 1.31
C LEU A 128 -12.05 2.09 2.33
N LEU A 129 -10.79 2.38 2.01
CA LEU A 129 -9.89 3.17 2.85
C LEU A 129 -10.42 4.62 3.04
N ALA A 130 -10.88 5.25 1.96
CA ALA A 130 -11.51 6.57 2.00
C ALA A 130 -12.83 6.56 2.78
N GLY A 131 -13.72 5.60 2.51
CA GLY A 131 -15.00 5.45 3.20
C GLY A 131 -14.83 5.17 4.69
N GLY A 132 -13.86 4.33 5.07
CA GLY A 132 -13.50 4.07 6.46
C GLY A 132 -13.03 5.32 7.22
N SER A 133 -12.40 6.26 6.51
CA SER A 133 -11.99 7.55 7.07
C SER A 133 -13.18 8.47 7.36
N TRP A 134 -14.27 8.35 6.58
CA TRP A 134 -15.49 9.13 6.73
C TRP A 134 -16.47 8.55 7.77
N TRP A 135 -16.75 7.25 7.70
CA TRP A 135 -17.79 6.60 8.52
C TRP A 135 -17.41 6.31 9.96
N ARG A 136 -16.11 6.32 10.29
CA ARG A 136 -15.60 6.05 11.65
C ARG A 136 -16.20 4.79 12.30
N PRO A 137 -16.21 3.62 11.61
CA PRO A 137 -16.74 2.40 12.20
C PRO A 137 -15.94 1.98 13.45
N LYS A 138 -16.53 1.13 14.30
CA LYS A 138 -15.85 0.59 15.49
C LYS A 138 -14.51 -0.06 15.09
N ASN A 139 -13.49 0.10 15.93
CA ASN A 139 -12.09 -0.09 15.53
C ASN A 139 -11.74 -1.45 14.89
N PHE A 140 -12.36 -2.57 15.28
CA PHE A 140 -12.06 -3.88 14.66
C PHE A 140 -12.56 -3.95 13.21
N THR A 141 -13.77 -3.45 12.97
CA THR A 141 -14.36 -3.40 11.62
C THR A 141 -13.57 -2.45 10.72
N GLN A 142 -13.10 -1.32 11.27
CA GLN A 142 -12.24 -0.38 10.55
C GLN A 142 -10.92 -1.04 10.13
N LEU A 143 -10.27 -1.78 11.03
CA LEU A 143 -9.00 -2.44 10.78
C LEU A 143 -9.11 -3.51 9.69
N VAL A 144 -10.03 -4.46 9.88
CA VAL A 144 -10.10 -5.67 9.06
C VAL A 144 -10.76 -5.41 7.71
N PHE A 145 -11.83 -4.61 7.68
CA PHE A 145 -12.63 -4.44 6.46
C PHE A 145 -12.29 -3.18 5.66
N MET A 146 -11.73 -2.14 6.29
CA MET A 146 -11.44 -0.87 5.59
C MET A 146 -9.96 -0.70 5.28
N HIS A 147 -9.06 -1.03 6.22
CA HIS A 147 -7.60 -0.93 6.00
C HIS A 147 -6.99 -2.22 5.43
N GLY A 148 -7.47 -3.38 5.89
CA GLY A 148 -6.96 -4.70 5.52
C GLY A 148 -6.89 -4.95 4.00
N PRO A 149 -8.00 -4.82 3.24
CA PRO A 149 -7.99 -5.08 1.81
C PRO A 149 -6.98 -4.20 1.06
N TRP A 150 -6.91 -2.91 1.39
CA TRP A 150 -5.94 -2.00 0.77
C TRP A 150 -4.50 -2.43 1.06
N LEU A 151 -4.17 -2.83 2.30
CA LEU A 151 -2.82 -3.31 2.64
C LEU A 151 -2.45 -4.57 1.85
N VAL A 152 -3.36 -5.54 1.76
CA VAL A 152 -3.12 -6.79 1.00
C VAL A 152 -2.88 -6.49 -0.47
N PHE A 153 -3.75 -5.68 -1.10
CA PHE A 153 -3.58 -5.33 -2.51
C PHE A 153 -2.37 -4.44 -2.77
N SER A 154 -2.02 -3.51 -1.87
CA SER A 154 -0.78 -2.74 -1.95
C SER A 154 0.45 -3.65 -1.98
N ALA A 155 0.51 -4.66 -1.10
CA ALA A 155 1.63 -5.60 -1.08
C ALA A 155 1.70 -6.43 -2.39
N LEU A 156 0.55 -6.85 -2.93
CA LEU A 156 0.48 -7.55 -4.21
C LEU A 156 0.92 -6.66 -5.38
N VAL A 157 0.46 -5.41 -5.46
CA VAL A 157 0.87 -4.42 -6.46
C VAL A 157 2.37 -4.20 -6.42
N ILE A 158 2.92 -3.87 -5.25
CA ILE A 158 4.36 -3.58 -5.09
C ILE A 158 5.20 -4.79 -5.53
N SER A 159 4.78 -6.01 -5.18
CA SER A 159 5.47 -7.24 -5.56
C SER A 159 5.38 -7.52 -7.06
N LEU A 160 4.19 -7.31 -7.65
CA LEU A 160 3.95 -7.49 -9.08
C LEU A 160 4.76 -6.48 -9.91
N ASP A 161 4.78 -5.21 -9.51
CA ASP A 161 5.56 -4.15 -10.16
C ASP A 161 7.05 -4.53 -10.22
N VAL A 162 7.62 -5.04 -9.11
CA VAL A 162 9.01 -5.52 -9.07
C VAL A 162 9.21 -6.72 -9.98
N PHE A 163 8.37 -7.76 -9.84
CA PHE A 163 8.50 -8.99 -10.61
C PHE A 163 8.45 -8.73 -12.12
N VAL A 164 7.47 -7.95 -12.56
CA VAL A 164 7.28 -7.62 -13.97
C VAL A 164 8.41 -6.71 -14.48
N SER A 165 8.83 -5.71 -13.70
CA SER A 165 9.91 -4.81 -14.10
C SER A 165 11.25 -5.53 -14.22
N VAL A 166 11.55 -6.48 -13.32
CA VAL A 166 12.76 -7.34 -13.43
C VAL A 166 12.68 -8.21 -14.68
N THR A 167 11.50 -8.78 -14.96
CA THR A 167 11.31 -9.63 -16.15
C THR A 167 11.58 -8.87 -17.44
N TYR A 168 11.05 -7.65 -17.59
CA TYR A 168 11.35 -6.81 -18.75
C TYR A 168 12.76 -6.20 -18.70
N GLY A 169 13.34 -6.01 -17.52
CA GLY A 169 14.74 -5.61 -17.36
C GLY A 169 15.71 -6.65 -17.95
N ILE A 170 15.40 -7.94 -17.83
CA ILE A 170 16.18 -9.01 -18.45
C ILE A 170 16.08 -8.96 -19.98
N ASP A 171 14.89 -8.65 -20.51
CA ASP A 171 14.71 -8.46 -21.95
C ASP A 171 15.56 -7.31 -22.48
N LEU A 172 15.69 -6.22 -21.71
CA LEU A 172 16.50 -5.05 -22.07
C LEU A 172 17.98 -5.40 -22.26
N ILE A 173 18.51 -6.28 -21.41
CA ILE A 173 19.91 -6.75 -21.49
C ILE A 173 20.14 -7.57 -22.77
N SER A 174 19.09 -8.23 -23.27
CA SER A 174 19.15 -9.11 -24.44
C SER A 174 19.12 -8.34 -25.76
N ILE A 175 18.56 -7.13 -25.78
CA ILE A 175 18.38 -6.31 -26.99
C ILE A 175 19.47 -5.25 -27.07
N LYS A 176 20.37 -5.37 -28.06
CA LYS A 176 21.53 -4.47 -28.21
C LYS A 176 21.61 -3.78 -29.57
N SER A 177 20.87 -4.29 -30.56
CA SER A 177 20.91 -3.91 -31.97
C SER A 177 19.61 -4.30 -32.66
N TYR A 178 19.42 -3.92 -33.93
CA TYR A 178 18.24 -4.32 -34.69
C TYR A 178 18.20 -5.83 -34.95
N SER A 179 19.33 -6.45 -35.29
CA SER A 179 19.40 -7.90 -35.51
C SER A 179 19.07 -8.70 -34.25
N THR A 180 19.60 -8.29 -33.10
CA THR A 180 19.30 -8.95 -31.80
C THR A 180 17.85 -8.72 -31.38
N TRP A 181 17.27 -7.56 -31.67
CA TRP A 181 15.84 -7.32 -31.48
C TRP A 181 14.97 -8.22 -32.37
N MET A 182 15.30 -8.35 -33.66
CA MET A 182 14.59 -9.24 -34.58
C MET A 182 14.64 -10.70 -34.11
N GLN A 183 15.82 -11.14 -33.67
CA GLN A 183 16.01 -12.46 -33.07
C GLN A 183 15.19 -12.63 -31.78
N PHE A 184 15.13 -11.59 -30.95
CA PHE A 184 14.33 -11.56 -29.73
C PHE A 184 12.82 -11.72 -30.02
N VAL A 185 12.30 -11.00 -31.01
CA VAL A 185 10.89 -11.15 -31.43
C VAL A 185 10.61 -12.54 -32.00
N GLY A 186 11.61 -13.14 -32.66
CA GLY A 186 11.55 -14.49 -33.21
C GLY A 186 11.45 -14.53 -34.73
N VAL A 187 11.92 -13.50 -35.42
CA VAL A 187 12.05 -13.50 -36.89
C VAL A 187 13.14 -14.48 -37.31
N SER A 188 12.85 -15.37 -38.27
CA SER A 188 13.80 -16.42 -38.69
C SER A 188 14.97 -15.91 -39.54
N ASN A 189 14.74 -14.92 -40.41
CA ASN A 189 15.77 -14.33 -41.27
C ASN A 189 16.37 -13.02 -40.71
N TYR A 190 16.60 -12.96 -39.40
CA TYR A 190 17.12 -11.75 -38.72
C TYR A 190 18.50 -11.29 -39.24
N GLU A 191 19.31 -12.20 -39.79
CA GLU A 191 20.66 -11.90 -40.30
C GLU A 191 20.67 -10.92 -41.49
N GLU A 192 19.60 -10.93 -42.30
CA GLU A 192 19.42 -10.01 -43.44
C GLU A 192 19.34 -8.53 -43.01
N PHE A 193 19.07 -8.27 -41.73
CA PHE A 193 18.87 -6.93 -41.17
C PHE A 193 20.09 -6.38 -40.42
N THR A 194 21.20 -7.12 -40.38
CA THR A 194 22.44 -6.72 -39.70
C THR A 194 23.04 -5.42 -40.23
N PHE A 195 22.77 -5.05 -41.48
CA PHE A 195 23.26 -3.79 -42.05
C PHE A 195 22.69 -2.54 -41.32
N PHE A 196 21.50 -2.67 -40.70
CA PHE A 196 20.93 -1.60 -39.87
C PHE A 196 21.66 -1.44 -38.54
N ASP A 197 22.42 -2.44 -38.10
CA ASP A 197 23.15 -2.37 -36.84
C ASP A 197 24.27 -1.31 -36.88
N LEU A 198 24.72 -0.93 -38.08
CA LEU A 198 25.73 0.11 -38.31
C LEU A 198 25.15 1.53 -38.20
N LYS A 199 23.82 1.69 -38.15
CA LYS A 199 23.16 2.99 -38.02
C LYS A 199 23.28 3.50 -36.59
N SER A 200 23.35 4.82 -36.43
CA SER A 200 23.44 5.48 -35.11
C SER A 200 22.24 5.16 -34.19
N THR A 201 21.10 4.77 -34.76
CA THR A 201 19.87 4.41 -34.05
C THR A 201 19.87 3.01 -33.46
N SER A 202 20.81 2.15 -33.89
CA SER A 202 20.89 0.72 -33.55
C SER A 202 20.94 0.44 -32.05
N SER A 203 21.60 1.31 -31.28
CA SER A 203 21.78 1.10 -29.84
C SER A 203 20.56 1.47 -29.00
N PHE A 204 19.72 2.40 -29.48
CA PHE A 204 18.65 2.98 -28.69
C PHE A 204 17.26 2.50 -29.11
N LEU A 205 16.96 2.56 -30.40
CA LEU A 205 15.60 2.34 -30.89
C LEU A 205 15.07 0.93 -30.63
N PRO A 206 15.86 -0.15 -30.81
CA PRO A 206 15.39 -1.50 -30.53
C PRO A 206 15.14 -1.75 -29.04
N ALA A 207 15.85 -1.04 -28.17
CA ALA A 207 15.70 -1.13 -26.71
C ALA A 207 14.52 -0.29 -26.18
N PHE A 208 14.10 0.73 -26.91
CA PHE A 208 13.06 1.68 -26.52
C PHE A 208 11.73 1.03 -26.09
N PRO A 209 11.16 0.03 -26.81
CA PRO A 209 9.98 -0.71 -26.38
C PRO A 209 10.07 -1.24 -24.95
N THR A 210 11.21 -1.83 -24.61
CA THR A 210 11.44 -2.45 -23.33
C THR A 210 11.55 -1.42 -22.23
N VAL A 211 12.24 -0.30 -22.49
CA VAL A 211 12.30 0.84 -21.57
C VAL A 211 10.89 1.38 -21.30
N LEU A 212 10.08 1.55 -22.34
CA LEU A 212 8.71 2.06 -22.21
C LEU A 212 7.84 1.12 -21.37
N ILE A 213 7.91 -0.20 -21.59
CA ILE A 213 7.19 -1.17 -20.75
C ILE A 213 7.70 -1.12 -19.32
N ILE A 214 9.01 -1.12 -19.08
CA ILE A 214 9.58 -1.06 -17.71
C ILE A 214 9.07 0.18 -16.98
N LEU A 215 9.07 1.35 -17.63
CA LEU A 215 8.57 2.60 -17.04
C LEU A 215 7.08 2.49 -16.68
N LEU A 216 6.28 1.91 -17.57
CA LEU A 216 4.85 1.72 -17.31
C LEU A 216 4.62 0.72 -16.16
N THR A 217 5.27 -0.44 -16.19
CA THR A 217 5.06 -1.52 -15.21
C THR A 217 5.70 -1.25 -13.85
N SER A 218 6.71 -0.37 -13.79
CA SER A 218 7.26 0.15 -12.54
C SER A 218 6.50 1.36 -12.00
N ARG A 219 5.42 1.78 -12.70
CA ARG A 219 4.62 2.98 -12.41
C ARG A 219 5.44 4.25 -12.30
N PHE A 220 6.61 4.32 -12.96
CA PHE A 220 7.69 5.23 -12.61
C PHE A 220 8.20 5.02 -11.17
N PHE A 221 9.50 4.74 -11.04
CA PHE A 221 10.17 4.42 -9.77
C PHE A 221 9.83 5.36 -8.59
N VAL A 222 9.66 6.65 -8.85
CA VAL A 222 9.30 7.65 -7.83
C VAL A 222 7.91 7.38 -7.24
N ILE A 223 6.90 7.09 -8.07
CA ILE A 223 5.53 6.80 -7.60
C ILE A 223 5.53 5.48 -6.83
N TRP A 224 6.29 4.49 -7.28
CA TRP A 224 6.45 3.21 -6.57
C TRP A 224 7.05 3.40 -5.17
N LEU A 225 8.09 4.23 -5.01
CA LEU A 225 8.63 4.55 -3.69
C LEU A 225 7.61 5.22 -2.78
N VAL A 226 6.80 6.14 -3.31
CA VAL A 226 5.70 6.77 -2.54
C VAL A 226 4.71 5.70 -2.05
N ASN A 227 4.40 4.69 -2.87
CA ASN A 227 3.50 3.60 -2.47
C ASN A 227 4.05 2.77 -1.31
N ILE A 228 5.36 2.51 -1.29
CA ILE A 228 6.01 1.84 -0.16
C ILE A 228 5.90 2.67 1.11
N VAL A 229 6.17 3.98 1.03
CA VAL A 229 6.04 4.89 2.18
C VAL A 229 4.60 4.93 2.68
N CYS A 230 3.62 5.04 1.78
CA CYS A 230 2.20 4.99 2.13
C CYS A 230 1.82 3.65 2.78
N PHE A 231 2.31 2.52 2.25
CA PHE A 231 2.06 1.19 2.78
C PHE A 231 2.52 1.08 4.24
N PHE A 232 3.77 1.43 4.53
CA PHE A 232 4.29 1.41 5.89
C PHE A 232 3.58 2.41 6.80
N THR A 233 3.20 3.58 6.28
CA THR A 233 2.44 4.58 7.05
C THR A 233 1.10 4.01 7.52
N ILE A 234 0.31 3.40 6.62
CA ILE A 234 -0.96 2.76 6.98
C ILE A 234 -0.73 1.56 7.90
N LEU A 235 0.28 0.73 7.63
CA LEU A 235 0.62 -0.43 8.46
C LEU A 235 0.94 -0.02 9.90
N PHE A 236 1.79 0.98 10.10
CA PHE A 236 2.16 1.47 11.44
C PHE A 236 1.03 2.23 12.12
N MET A 237 0.08 2.82 11.39
CA MET A 237 -1.15 3.34 12.00
C MET A 237 -2.11 2.22 12.44
N THR A 238 -2.08 1.09 11.75
CA THR A 238 -2.98 -0.06 11.91
C THR A 238 -2.53 -0.97 13.07
N VAL A 239 -1.25 -1.35 13.13
CA VAL A 239 -0.73 -2.35 14.10
C VAL A 239 -0.86 -1.94 15.59
N PRO A 240 -0.45 -0.74 16.04
CA PRO A 240 -0.49 -0.37 17.46
C PRO A 240 -1.92 -0.35 18.02
N SER A 241 -2.89 0.06 17.19
CA SER A 241 -4.30 0.11 17.55
C SER A 241 -4.91 -1.27 17.88
N SER A 242 -4.28 -2.35 17.39
CA SER A 242 -4.70 -3.74 17.59
C SER A 242 -4.03 -4.39 18.82
N VAL A 243 -2.76 -4.08 19.09
CA VAL A 243 -1.96 -4.68 20.18
C VAL A 243 -2.33 -4.10 21.54
N GLU A 244 -2.46 -2.77 21.63
CA GLU A 244 -2.79 -2.07 22.88
C GLU A 244 -4.19 -2.44 23.41
N ARG A 245 -5.07 -2.97 22.55
CA ARG A 245 -6.38 -3.48 22.96
C ARG A 245 -6.40 -4.93 23.40
N ARG A 246 -5.51 -5.80 22.91
CA ARG A 246 -5.43 -7.17 23.44
C ARG A 246 -5.01 -7.15 24.91
N SER A 247 -4.07 -6.29 25.28
CA SER A 247 -3.68 -6.08 26.68
C SER A 247 -4.83 -5.55 27.53
N HIS A 248 -5.57 -4.52 27.07
CA HIS A 248 -6.71 -3.98 27.84
C HIS A 248 -7.97 -4.86 27.88
N THR A 249 -8.21 -5.69 26.85
CA THR A 249 -9.37 -6.60 26.82
C THR A 249 -9.08 -7.89 27.60
N ALA A 250 -7.84 -8.40 27.55
CA ALA A 250 -7.40 -9.49 28.42
C ALA A 250 -7.49 -9.10 29.91
N LEU A 251 -7.07 -7.88 30.25
CA LEU A 251 -7.24 -7.32 31.61
C LEU A 251 -8.70 -7.13 32.03
N ARG A 252 -9.64 -6.89 31.10
CA ARG A 252 -11.07 -6.74 31.40
C ARG A 252 -11.85 -8.06 31.45
N SER A 253 -11.41 -9.10 30.75
CA SER A 253 -12.08 -10.42 30.77
C SER A 253 -11.88 -11.19 32.08
N VAL A 254 -10.88 -10.81 32.88
CA VAL A 254 -10.69 -11.34 34.25
C VAL A 254 -11.48 -10.53 35.29
N GLN A 255 -12.11 -9.41 34.89
CA GLN A 255 -12.85 -8.50 35.78
C GLN A 255 -14.38 -8.65 35.67
N GLY A 256 -14.84 -9.88 35.43
CA GLY A 256 -16.23 -10.28 35.66
C GLY A 256 -16.46 -10.57 37.14
N GLY A 257 -16.51 -9.52 37.97
CA GLY A 257 -16.86 -9.61 39.38
C GLY A 257 -16.10 -8.61 40.25
N GLY A 258 -16.77 -7.53 40.65
CA GLY A 258 -16.25 -6.60 41.66
C GLY A 258 -15.95 -5.20 41.13
N ARG A 259 -16.95 -4.32 41.27
CA ARG A 259 -16.78 -2.87 41.31
C ARG A 259 -15.81 -2.54 42.45
N LEU A 260 -14.59 -2.09 42.16
CA LEU A 260 -13.86 -1.23 43.08
C LEU A 260 -12.86 -0.34 42.35
N SER A 261 -12.80 0.86 42.88
CA SER A 261 -12.25 2.07 42.31
C SER A 261 -10.79 1.92 41.89
N ARG A 262 -10.46 2.53 40.75
CA ARG A 262 -9.10 2.73 40.28
C ARG A 262 -8.53 3.94 41.03
N GLU A 263 -8.26 3.77 42.32
CA GLU A 263 -7.46 4.72 43.10
C GLU A 263 -5.99 4.33 43.00
N PHE A 264 -5.16 5.34 42.72
CA PHE A 264 -3.70 5.20 42.68
C PHE A 264 -3.22 4.55 43.98
N SER A 265 -2.44 3.47 43.84
CA SER A 265 -1.93 2.65 44.93
C SER A 265 -0.99 3.46 45.82
N THR A 266 -1.54 4.15 46.82
CA THR A 266 -0.78 4.61 47.98
C THR A 266 -0.38 3.41 48.82
N SER A 267 0.76 3.50 49.50
CA SER A 267 1.27 2.47 50.43
C SER A 267 0.22 2.06 51.47
N GLU A 268 -0.66 2.98 51.85
CA GLU A 268 -1.79 2.79 52.76
C GLU A 268 -2.81 1.75 52.27
N THR A 269 -3.16 1.81 50.99
CA THR A 269 -4.11 0.86 50.38
C THR A 269 -3.53 -0.56 50.33
N ARG A 270 -2.21 -0.65 50.15
CA ARG A 270 -1.47 -1.92 50.20
C ARG A 270 -1.46 -2.51 51.62
N ILE A 271 -1.27 -1.68 52.64
CA ILE A 271 -1.29 -2.10 54.06
C ILE A 271 -2.68 -2.60 54.45
N ARG A 272 -3.74 -1.90 54.02
CA ARG A 272 -5.13 -2.30 54.31
C ARG A 272 -5.50 -3.64 53.68
N ASN A 273 -5.05 -3.90 52.45
CA ASN A 273 -5.23 -5.20 51.81
C ASN A 273 -4.42 -6.32 52.49
N TRP A 274 -3.22 -6.01 53.00
CA TRP A 274 -2.43 -6.96 53.79
C TRP A 274 -3.14 -7.34 55.10
N GLN A 275 -3.74 -6.37 55.79
CA GLN A 275 -4.52 -6.63 57.01
C GLN A 275 -5.78 -7.47 56.77
N LEU A 276 -6.44 -7.28 55.62
CA LEU A 276 -7.57 -8.12 55.21
C LEU A 276 -7.16 -9.55 54.83
N PHE A 277 -5.94 -9.74 54.31
CA PHE A 277 -5.48 -11.06 53.84
C PHE A 277 -5.03 -11.98 54.98
N TYR A 278 -4.50 -11.43 56.07
CA TYR A 278 -4.05 -12.20 57.24
C TYR A 278 -5.06 -12.22 58.39
N GLY A 279 -6.23 -11.61 58.20
CA GLY A 279 -7.22 -11.41 59.25
C GLY A 279 -6.75 -10.35 60.25
N ALA A 280 -7.71 -9.57 60.76
CA ALA A 280 -7.45 -8.84 61.99
C ALA A 280 -7.15 -9.89 63.06
N VAL A 281 -5.90 -9.94 63.54
CA VAL A 281 -5.59 -10.65 64.78
C VAL A 281 -6.53 -10.05 65.83
N GLU A 282 -7.54 -10.83 66.22
CA GLU A 282 -8.47 -10.48 67.28
C GLU A 282 -7.68 -10.27 68.57
N ALA A 283 -7.34 -9.02 68.87
CA ALA A 283 -7.18 -8.59 70.25
C ALA A 283 -8.60 -8.53 70.86
N SER A 284 -9.19 -9.70 71.12
CA SER A 284 -10.44 -9.82 71.85
C SER A 284 -10.20 -9.52 73.33
N SER A 285 -10.20 -8.24 73.71
CA SER A 285 -10.58 -7.84 75.07
C SER A 285 -12.09 -7.72 75.11
N THR A 286 -12.71 -8.80 75.58
CA THR A 286 -14.14 -8.89 75.88
C THR A 286 -14.51 -7.87 76.96
N MET A 287 -15.29 -6.85 76.62
CA MET A 287 -16.17 -6.16 77.56
C MET A 287 -17.51 -5.89 76.89
N THR A 288 -18.41 -6.87 77.03
CA THR A 288 -19.85 -6.68 76.84
C THR A 288 -20.44 -6.13 78.12
N SER A 289 -20.86 -4.86 78.07
CA SER A 289 -21.84 -4.26 78.96
C SER A 289 -23.21 -4.90 78.72
N LEU A 290 -23.85 -5.40 79.76
CA LEU A 290 -25.30 -5.55 79.77
C LEU A 290 -25.87 -5.03 81.09
N GLU A 291 -26.92 -4.25 80.90
CA GLU A 291 -27.61 -3.31 81.77
C GLU A 291 -28.53 -4.05 82.74
N ASN A 292 -28.54 -3.64 84.01
CA ASN A 292 -29.66 -3.80 84.95
C ASN A 292 -29.47 -2.82 86.12
N THR A 293 -30.45 -1.92 86.31
CA THR A 293 -30.67 -1.08 87.51
C THR A 293 -31.48 -1.88 88.57
N PRO A 294 -31.72 -1.42 89.82
CA PRO A 294 -31.20 -0.24 90.55
C PRO A 294 -30.77 -0.54 92.03
N SER A 295 -29.99 0.34 92.66
CA SER A 295 -30.16 0.75 94.09
C SER A 295 -29.10 1.76 94.53
N ASP A 296 -29.57 2.90 95.07
CA ASP A 296 -29.03 3.74 96.16
C ASP A 296 -27.53 3.78 96.42
N CYS A 297 -26.91 4.96 96.25
CA CYS A 297 -26.51 5.83 97.37
C CYS A 297 -25.66 7.03 96.88
N ASN A 298 -25.92 8.17 97.53
CA ASN A 298 -25.18 9.43 97.54
C ASN A 298 -23.65 9.29 97.40
N ASP A 299 -22.99 10.19 96.65
CA ASP A 299 -22.46 11.43 97.24
C ASP A 299 -21.74 12.33 96.20
N ASN A 300 -21.80 13.62 96.53
CA ASN A 300 -21.15 14.79 95.96
C ASN A 300 -19.76 14.61 95.31
N LEU A 301 -19.51 15.29 94.18
CA LEU A 301 -18.60 16.45 94.06
C LEU A 301 -18.37 16.88 92.58
N THR A 302 -18.65 18.14 92.30
CA THR A 302 -18.13 18.96 91.17
C THR A 302 -16.63 19.32 91.37
N PRO A 303 -15.99 20.13 90.50
CA PRO A 303 -15.83 20.13 89.03
C PRO A 303 -14.33 20.24 88.65
N ILE A 304 -13.93 20.40 87.38
CA ILE A 304 -12.83 21.31 86.96
C ILE A 304 -12.83 21.55 85.43
N LYS A 305 -12.62 22.82 85.09
CA LYS A 305 -12.46 23.46 83.77
C LYS A 305 -11.05 23.29 83.19
N SER A 306 -10.95 23.27 81.85
CA SER A 306 -10.02 24.07 81.01
C SER A 306 -10.33 23.75 79.53
N LYS A 307 -10.89 24.64 78.70
CA LYS A 307 -10.31 25.82 78.03
C LYS A 307 -8.88 25.60 77.52
N ILE A 308 -8.70 25.53 76.20
CA ILE A 308 -7.71 26.29 75.42
C ILE A 308 -8.11 26.27 73.93
N THR A 309 -8.23 27.47 73.38
CA THR A 309 -8.37 27.89 71.98
C THR A 309 -7.02 27.88 71.28
N LYS A 310 -6.98 27.66 69.96
CA LYS A 310 -6.38 28.60 68.98
C LYS A 310 -6.49 28.10 67.53
N ASP A 311 -7.09 28.95 66.72
CA ASP A 311 -6.92 29.05 65.27
C ASP A 311 -5.48 29.40 64.90
N VAL A 312 -4.98 28.86 63.78
CA VAL A 312 -4.06 29.58 62.88
C VAL A 312 -4.34 29.13 61.43
N SER A 313 -4.77 30.09 60.62
CA SER A 313 -4.74 30.10 59.16
C SER A 313 -3.45 30.76 58.70
N CYS A 314 -2.79 30.23 57.66
CA CYS A 314 -1.88 30.98 56.80
C CYS A 314 -2.00 30.49 55.34
N THR A 315 -2.43 31.43 54.49
CA THR A 315 -1.98 31.75 53.12
C THR A 315 -1.33 30.67 52.27
#